data_AF-A0A6P6EWY1-F1
#
_entry.id   AF-A0A6P6EWY1-F1
#
_cell.length_a   1.000
_cell.length_b   1.000
_cell.length_c   1.000
_cell.angle_alpha   90.00
_cell.angle_beta   90.00
_cell.angle_gamma   90.00
#
_symmetry.space_group_name_H-M   'P 1'
#
loop_
_entity.id
_entity.type
_entity.pdbx_description
1 polymer ?
#
loop_
_entity_poly.entity_id
_entity_poly.type
_entity_poly.pdbx_seq_one_letter_code
_entity_poly.pdbx_strand_id
1 'polypeptide(L)'
;MGRAVATATIPPGTSVAFWSPACSTSSRWTRISSGDPKVPVLYQVERTRTGASFSVRSVKAVQHGKPIFIFQASFQKLQPSPVQNQFSMPIVPAPEELLDHEALIDQYLRDPNLQEKYRVGLNRIAAQEVPIEIKLVNPPTVSQLQRMEPKQMFWVRARGFIGEGDIKMHCCVAAYISDYAFLGTALLPHQWKYKVHFMASLDHSMWFHAPFRADHWMLYECESPWAGGSRGLVHGRLWRQDGVLAVSCAQEGVIRVKPRVSESKL
;
A
#
# COMPACT_ATOMS: atom_id res chain seq x y z
N MET A 1 0.51 6.20 6.28
CA MET A 1 -0.92 6.28 6.65
C MET A 1 -1.44 4.88 6.98
N GLY A 2 -0.86 3.84 6.38
CA GLY A 2 -1.09 2.42 6.66
C GLY A 2 -1.06 1.99 8.14
N ARG A 3 -0.20 2.56 9.01
CA ARG A 3 -0.26 2.26 10.47
C ARG A 3 -1.62 2.60 11.09
N ALA A 4 -2.20 3.73 10.67
CA ALA A 4 -3.45 4.20 11.23
C ALA A 4 -4.65 3.39 10.72
N VAL A 5 -4.55 2.89 9.49
CA VAL A 5 -5.53 2.03 8.83
C VAL A 5 -5.51 0.63 9.42
N ALA A 6 -4.32 0.04 9.59
CA ALA A 6 -4.14 -1.24 10.25
C ALA A 6 -4.76 -1.25 11.65
N THR A 7 -4.59 -0.15 12.40
CA THR A 7 -5.17 0.00 13.74
C THR A 7 -6.69 0.22 13.70
N ALA A 8 -7.21 0.99 12.75
CA ALA A 8 -8.65 1.24 12.61
C ALA A 8 -9.45 0.02 12.11
N THR A 9 -8.77 -0.95 11.47
CA THR A 9 -9.40 -2.18 10.96
C THR A 9 -9.83 -3.12 12.09
N ILE A 10 -9.27 -2.98 13.31
CA ILE A 10 -9.64 -3.77 14.49
C ILE A 10 -9.98 -2.84 15.67
N PRO A 11 -11.27 -2.52 15.89
CA PRO A 11 -11.70 -1.77 17.08
C PRO A 11 -11.49 -2.57 18.38
N PRO A 12 -10.99 -1.95 19.47
CA PRO A 12 -11.00 -2.57 20.80
C PRO A 12 -12.44 -2.72 21.33
N GLY A 13 -12.75 -3.85 21.98
CA GLY A 13 -14.05 -4.12 22.62
C GLY A 13 -15.06 -4.94 21.80
N THR A 14 -14.63 -5.73 20.82
CA THR A 14 -15.48 -6.71 20.13
C THR A 14 -15.62 -7.98 20.98
N SER A 15 -16.80 -8.21 21.57
CA SER A 15 -17.14 -9.47 22.25
C SER A 15 -16.96 -10.64 21.27
N VAL A 16 -16.07 -11.57 21.62
CA VAL A 16 -15.57 -12.70 20.79
C VAL A 16 -16.60 -13.85 20.64
N ALA A 17 -17.85 -13.61 21.02
CA ALA A 17 -18.95 -14.59 21.09
C ALA A 17 -19.28 -15.39 19.81
N PHE A 18 -19.37 -14.75 18.63
CA PHE A 18 -20.12 -15.34 17.49
C PHE A 18 -19.68 -14.90 16.09
N TRP A 19 -18.41 -14.55 15.90
CA TRP A 19 -17.94 -14.05 14.60
C TRP A 19 -16.87 -14.95 13.99
N SER A 20 -17.30 -15.82 13.06
CA SER A 20 -16.44 -16.47 12.06
C SER A 20 -15.66 -15.43 11.25
N PRO A 21 -14.50 -15.78 10.65
CA PRO A 21 -13.46 -14.85 10.19
C PRO A 21 -13.92 -13.98 9.00
N ALA A 22 -14.78 -13.00 9.26
CA ALA A 22 -15.21 -12.01 8.30
C ALA A 22 -14.13 -10.92 8.20
N CYS A 23 -13.22 -11.08 7.23
CA CYS A 23 -12.43 -9.93 6.78
C CYS A 23 -13.40 -8.88 6.19
N SER A 24 -13.06 -7.60 6.32
CA SER A 24 -13.82 -6.52 5.70
C SER A 24 -14.00 -6.81 4.21
N THR A 25 -15.20 -6.69 3.65
CA THR A 25 -15.41 -6.79 2.19
C THR A 25 -14.85 -5.58 1.46
N SER A 26 -14.95 -4.41 2.09
CA SER A 26 -14.41 -3.18 1.55
C SER A 26 -14.13 -2.18 2.67
N SER A 27 -13.07 -1.42 2.49
CA SER A 27 -12.74 -0.27 3.33
C SER A 27 -12.41 0.94 2.47
N ARG A 28 -12.73 2.13 2.98
CA ARG A 28 -12.35 3.42 2.39
C ARG A 28 -11.97 4.36 3.51
N TRP A 29 -10.93 5.16 3.29
CA TRP A 29 -10.62 6.27 4.18
C TRP A 29 -10.32 7.54 3.43
N THR A 30 -10.49 8.66 4.13
CA THR A 30 -10.18 10.00 3.64
C THR A 30 -9.36 10.74 4.68
N ARG A 31 -8.24 11.32 4.24
CA ARG A 31 -7.40 12.18 5.06
C ARG A 31 -8.07 13.53 5.24
N ILE A 32 -8.14 14.01 6.48
CA ILE A 32 -8.64 15.36 6.78
C ILE A 32 -7.46 16.30 7.02
N SER A 33 -6.49 15.87 7.82
CA SER A 33 -5.33 16.67 8.18
C SER A 33 -4.09 15.80 8.39
N SER A 34 -2.93 16.43 8.62
CA SER A 34 -1.74 15.71 9.06
C SER A 34 -1.85 15.35 10.54
N GLY A 35 -1.61 14.07 10.86
CA GLY A 35 -1.43 13.65 12.23
C GLY A 35 -0.03 13.96 12.77
N ASP A 36 0.09 14.09 14.09
CA ASP A 36 1.35 14.22 14.81
C ASP A 36 1.88 12.82 15.20
N PRO A 37 3.06 12.37 14.74
CA PRO A 37 3.62 11.07 15.09
C PRO A 37 3.93 10.88 16.57
N LYS A 38 4.10 11.97 17.33
CA LYS A 38 4.46 11.95 18.76
C LYS A 38 3.25 11.80 19.67
N VAL A 39 2.04 11.93 19.12
CA VAL A 39 0.80 11.94 19.88
C VAL A 39 0.01 10.67 19.56
N PRO A 40 -0.52 9.94 20.57
CA PRO A 40 -1.36 8.78 20.30
C PRO A 40 -2.63 9.17 19.53
N VAL A 41 -3.13 8.26 18.72
CA VAL A 41 -4.37 8.46 17.95
C VAL A 41 -5.53 7.79 18.68
N LEU A 42 -6.59 8.53 18.94
CA LEU A 42 -7.83 7.97 19.48
C LEU A 42 -8.76 7.54 18.33
N TYR A 43 -9.23 6.30 18.35
CA TYR A 43 -10.16 5.77 17.37
C TYR A 43 -11.57 5.71 17.94
N GLN A 44 -12.46 6.54 17.42
CA GLN A 44 -13.87 6.55 17.78
C GLN A 44 -14.64 5.73 16.75
N VAL A 45 -15.23 4.62 17.19
CA VAL A 45 -15.92 3.68 16.31
C VAL A 45 -17.43 3.78 16.50
N GLU A 46 -18.12 4.08 15.41
CA GLU A 46 -19.58 4.13 15.33
C GLU A 46 -20.12 2.90 14.60
N ARG A 47 -21.15 2.28 15.20
CA ARG A 47 -21.88 1.17 14.58
C ARG A 47 -22.95 1.71 13.63
N THR A 48 -22.52 2.17 12.46
CA THR A 48 -23.42 2.78 11.45
C THR A 48 -24.57 1.85 11.03
N ARG A 49 -24.30 0.55 10.82
CA ARG A 49 -25.34 -0.43 10.49
C ARG A 49 -24.96 -1.83 10.96
N THR A 50 -25.94 -2.59 11.43
CA THR A 50 -25.81 -4.04 11.67
C THR A 50 -27.03 -4.73 11.06
N GLY A 51 -26.84 -5.36 9.90
CA GLY A 51 -27.86 -6.14 9.21
C GLY A 51 -27.62 -7.65 9.35
N ALA A 52 -28.48 -8.45 8.71
CA ALA A 52 -28.41 -9.90 8.77
C ALA A 52 -27.12 -10.48 8.13
N SER A 53 -26.73 -9.94 6.97
CA SER A 53 -25.56 -10.39 6.19
C SER A 53 -24.40 -9.40 6.20
N PHE A 54 -24.69 -8.09 6.32
CA PHE A 54 -23.69 -7.02 6.25
C PHE A 54 -23.69 -6.15 7.52
N SER A 55 -22.51 -5.71 7.93
CA SER A 55 -22.30 -4.72 8.99
C SER A 55 -21.40 -3.60 8.49
N VAL A 56 -21.71 -2.36 8.87
CA VAL A 56 -20.92 -1.17 8.53
C VAL A 56 -20.46 -0.49 9.79
N ARG A 57 -19.18 -0.10 9.83
CA ARG A 57 -18.56 0.67 10.90
C ARG A 57 -17.97 1.94 10.30
N SER A 58 -18.19 3.07 10.97
CA SER A 58 -17.50 4.33 10.66
C SER A 58 -16.53 4.63 11.79
N VAL A 59 -15.29 4.97 11.47
CA VAL A 59 -14.23 5.25 12.43
C VAL A 59 -13.71 6.66 12.20
N LYS A 60 -13.65 7.45 13.26
CA LYS A 60 -12.96 8.74 13.29
C LYS A 60 -11.69 8.58 14.09
N ALA A 61 -10.56 8.89 13.47
CA ALA A 61 -9.30 8.99 14.18
C ALA A 61 -9.09 10.44 14.61
N VAL A 62 -8.81 10.64 15.89
CA VAL A 62 -8.80 11.95 16.53
C VAL A 62 -7.44 12.17 17.22
N GLN A 63 -6.87 13.36 16.98
CA GLN A 63 -5.74 13.90 17.73
C GLN A 63 -6.04 15.34 18.09
N HIS A 64 -5.62 15.79 19.28
CA HIS A 64 -5.90 17.14 19.78
C HIS A 64 -7.39 17.55 19.67
N GLY A 65 -8.29 16.59 19.90
CA GLY A 65 -9.74 16.80 19.77
C GLY A 65 -10.26 17.01 18.34
N LYS A 66 -9.40 16.92 17.30
CA LYS A 66 -9.75 17.12 15.90
C LYS A 66 -9.61 15.83 15.09
N PRO A 67 -10.54 15.54 14.17
CA PRO A 67 -10.41 14.38 13.30
C PRO A 67 -9.24 14.56 12.32
N ILE A 68 -8.36 13.57 12.27
CA ILE A 68 -7.22 13.52 11.35
C ILE A 68 -7.51 12.67 10.11
N PHE A 69 -8.37 11.65 10.25
CA PHE A 69 -8.95 10.92 9.12
C PHE A 69 -10.27 10.26 9.50
N ILE A 70 -11.07 9.94 8.49
CA ILE A 70 -12.31 9.15 8.60
C ILE A 70 -12.14 7.88 7.79
N PHE A 71 -12.65 6.78 8.32
CA PHE A 71 -12.63 5.47 7.70
C PHE A 71 -14.01 4.83 7.78
N GLN A 72 -14.39 4.11 6.75
CA GLN A 72 -15.57 3.26 6.76
C GLN A 72 -15.17 1.86 6.31
N ALA A 73 -15.68 0.86 7.02
CA ALA A 73 -15.51 -0.54 6.66
C ALA A 73 -16.87 -1.24 6.62
N SER A 74 -17.05 -2.05 5.58
CA SER A 74 -18.14 -3.00 5.45
C SER A 74 -17.62 -4.41 5.67
N PHE A 75 -18.41 -5.23 6.36
CA PHE A 75 -18.12 -6.61 6.69
C PHE A 75 -19.30 -7.47 6.24
N GLN A 76 -19.01 -8.63 5.65
CA GLN A 76 -20.02 -9.58 5.20
C GLN A 76 -19.81 -10.94 5.86
N LYS A 77 -20.91 -11.64 6.16
CA LYS A 77 -20.84 -13.06 6.49
C LYS A 77 -20.42 -13.89 5.28
N LEU A 78 -19.61 -14.93 5.50
CA LEU A 78 -19.25 -15.86 4.43
C LEU A 78 -20.51 -16.55 3.87
N GLN A 79 -20.67 -16.50 2.55
CA GLN A 79 -21.81 -17.05 1.83
C GLN A 79 -21.34 -17.62 0.49
N PRO A 80 -21.87 -18.76 0.03
CA PRO A 80 -21.55 -19.30 -1.28
C PRO A 80 -22.11 -18.40 -2.40
N SER A 81 -21.40 -18.31 -3.52
CA SER A 81 -21.84 -17.63 -4.73
C SER A 81 -21.58 -18.51 -5.95
N PRO A 82 -22.58 -18.68 -6.85
CA PRO A 82 -22.38 -19.36 -8.13
C PRO A 82 -21.65 -18.48 -9.16
N VAL A 83 -21.54 -17.16 -8.92
CA VAL A 83 -20.84 -16.22 -9.80
C VAL A 83 -19.45 -15.97 -9.25
N GLN A 84 -18.42 -16.33 -10.02
CA GLN A 84 -17.02 -16.14 -9.67
C GLN A 84 -16.21 -15.81 -10.92
N ASN A 85 -15.42 -14.74 -10.86
CA ASN A 85 -14.44 -14.39 -11.87
C ASN A 85 -13.35 -13.52 -11.24
N GLN A 86 -12.17 -13.55 -11.81
CA GLN A 86 -11.08 -12.62 -11.49
C GLN A 86 -10.22 -12.40 -12.74
N PHE A 87 -9.35 -11.40 -12.71
CA PHE A 87 -8.28 -11.28 -13.69
C PHE A 87 -7.26 -12.43 -13.52
N SER A 88 -6.47 -12.69 -14.56
CA SER A 88 -5.32 -13.59 -14.46
C SER A 88 -4.15 -12.85 -13.83
N MET A 89 -3.43 -13.52 -12.92
CA MET A 89 -2.21 -12.99 -12.33
C MET A 89 -1.14 -12.78 -13.42
N PRO A 90 -0.41 -11.65 -13.42
CA PRO A 90 0.70 -11.43 -14.33
C PRO A 90 1.80 -12.49 -14.17
N ILE A 91 2.41 -12.89 -15.28
CA ILE A 91 3.55 -13.81 -15.28
C ILE A 91 4.81 -13.00 -14.92
N VAL A 92 5.41 -13.32 -13.77
CA VAL A 92 6.61 -12.66 -13.25
C VAL A 92 7.56 -13.71 -12.64
N PRO A 93 8.87 -13.42 -12.54
CA PRO A 93 9.81 -14.29 -11.84
C PRO A 93 9.38 -14.55 -10.39
N ALA A 94 9.72 -15.74 -9.89
CA ALA A 94 9.44 -16.13 -8.52
C ALA A 94 10.24 -15.26 -7.53
N PRO A 95 9.75 -15.02 -6.31
CA PRO A 95 10.46 -14.19 -5.34
C PRO A 95 11.84 -14.76 -4.99
N GLU A 96 12.07 -16.07 -5.11
CA GLU A 96 13.35 -16.73 -4.88
C GLU A 96 14.41 -16.36 -5.92
N GLU A 97 13.99 -16.04 -7.15
CA GLU A 97 14.88 -15.67 -8.26
C GLU A 97 15.29 -14.19 -8.22
N LEU A 98 14.60 -13.39 -7.40
CA LEU A 98 14.80 -11.95 -7.31
C LEU A 98 15.75 -11.59 -6.17
N LEU A 99 16.56 -10.57 -6.45
CA LEU A 99 17.39 -9.93 -5.43
C LEU A 99 16.53 -9.38 -4.31
N ASP A 100 17.02 -9.52 -3.08
CA ASP A 100 16.46 -8.76 -1.98
C ASP A 100 16.75 -7.26 -2.14
N HIS A 101 16.04 -6.47 -1.37
CA HIS A 101 16.09 -5.02 -1.46
C HIS A 101 17.48 -4.45 -1.11
N GLU A 102 18.22 -5.10 -0.20
CA GLU A 102 19.55 -4.65 0.23
C GLU A 102 20.59 -4.93 -0.84
N ALA A 103 20.63 -6.15 -1.38
CA ALA A 103 21.49 -6.54 -2.49
C ALA A 103 21.22 -5.70 -3.74
N LEU A 104 19.95 -5.36 -4.01
CA LEU A 104 19.59 -4.49 -5.12
C LEU A 104 20.10 -3.05 -4.90
N ILE A 105 19.98 -2.50 -3.69
CA ILE A 105 20.56 -1.19 -3.36
C ILE A 105 22.08 -1.21 -3.55
N ASP A 106 22.75 -2.24 -3.03
CA ASP A 106 24.20 -2.40 -3.16
C ASP A 106 24.63 -2.46 -4.63
N GLN A 107 23.88 -3.17 -5.47
CA GLN A 107 24.11 -3.23 -6.90
C GLN A 107 24.04 -1.83 -7.54
N TYR A 108 23.02 -1.02 -7.21
CA TYR A 108 22.92 0.35 -7.71
C TYR A 108 24.06 1.24 -7.20
N LEU A 109 24.43 1.13 -5.92
CA LEU A 109 25.50 1.94 -5.33
C LEU A 109 26.88 1.63 -5.93
N ARG A 110 27.08 0.44 -6.50
CA ARG A 110 28.31 0.08 -7.22
C ARG A 110 28.37 0.63 -8.64
N ASP A 111 27.26 1.08 -9.22
CA ASP A 111 27.24 1.65 -10.57
C ASP A 111 27.91 3.04 -10.59
N PRO A 112 28.99 3.24 -11.37
CA PRO A 112 29.69 4.52 -11.45
C PRO A 112 28.87 5.63 -12.10
N ASN A 113 27.84 5.29 -12.89
CA ASN A 113 26.95 6.26 -13.54
C ASN A 113 25.80 6.71 -12.63
N LEU A 114 25.71 6.18 -11.42
CA LEU A 114 24.68 6.55 -10.46
C LEU A 114 24.90 7.98 -9.97
N GLN A 115 24.00 8.88 -10.32
CA GLN A 115 24.06 10.26 -9.84
C GLN A 115 23.99 10.31 -8.31
N GLU A 116 24.80 11.17 -7.68
CA GLU A 116 24.94 11.31 -6.22
C GLU A 116 23.59 11.40 -5.47
N LYS A 117 22.62 12.12 -6.05
CA LYS A 117 21.28 12.25 -5.46
C LYS A 117 20.53 10.92 -5.29
N TYR A 118 20.73 9.97 -6.22
CA TYR A 118 20.16 8.63 -6.11
C TYR A 118 20.90 7.83 -5.04
N ARG A 119 22.22 8.02 -4.89
CA ARG A 119 23.00 7.41 -3.79
C ARG A 119 22.46 7.82 -2.42
N VAL A 120 22.24 9.12 -2.21
CA VAL A 120 21.65 9.64 -0.95
C VAL A 120 20.26 9.05 -0.69
N GLY A 121 19.43 8.95 -1.73
CA GLY A 121 18.11 8.33 -1.64
C GLY A 121 18.17 6.86 -1.23
N LEU A 122 19.01 6.08 -1.92
CA LEU A 122 19.19 4.64 -1.67
C LEU A 122 19.76 4.38 -0.28
N ASN A 123 20.76 5.14 0.16
CA ASN A 123 21.32 5.02 1.52
C ASN A 123 20.26 5.29 2.61
N ARG A 124 19.37 6.26 2.37
CA ARG A 124 18.27 6.55 3.30
C ARG A 124 17.26 5.40 3.36
N ILE A 125 17.02 4.72 2.25
CA ILE A 125 16.12 3.56 2.22
C ILE A 125 16.78 2.35 2.88
N ALA A 126 18.08 2.10 2.61
CA ALA A 126 18.85 1.03 3.25
C ALA A 126 18.84 1.14 4.78
N ALA A 127 18.92 2.37 5.31
CA ALA A 127 18.90 2.62 6.75
C ALA A 127 17.51 2.50 7.40
N GLN A 128 16.45 2.21 6.64
CA GLN A 128 15.10 2.06 7.19
C GLN A 128 14.77 0.61 7.51
N GLU A 129 14.61 0.30 8.79
CA GLU A 129 13.97 -0.95 9.20
C GLU A 129 12.46 -0.88 8.94
N VAL A 130 12.01 -1.63 7.93
CA VAL A 130 10.60 -1.81 7.62
C VAL A 130 10.15 -3.23 7.98
N PRO A 131 8.96 -3.40 8.57
CA PRO A 131 8.45 -4.71 9.01
C PRO A 131 7.96 -5.59 7.85
N ILE A 132 8.29 -5.22 6.61
CA ILE A 132 7.89 -5.90 5.39
C ILE A 132 9.13 -6.17 4.54
N GLU A 133 9.14 -7.31 3.86
CA GLU A 133 10.12 -7.64 2.83
C GLU A 133 9.56 -7.27 1.47
N ILE A 134 10.42 -6.73 0.61
CA ILE A 134 10.08 -6.27 -0.73
C ILE A 134 11.12 -6.78 -1.71
N LYS A 135 10.67 -7.38 -2.81
CA LYS A 135 11.53 -7.73 -3.96
C LYS A 135 10.93 -7.16 -5.23
N LEU A 136 11.65 -6.24 -5.88
CA LEU A 136 11.18 -5.59 -7.10
C LEU A 136 11.17 -6.60 -8.26
N VAL A 137 10.08 -6.64 -9.01
CA VAL A 137 10.02 -7.38 -10.28
C VAL A 137 10.59 -6.47 -11.38
N ASN A 138 11.56 -6.98 -12.14
CA ASN A 138 12.22 -6.26 -13.23
C ASN A 138 12.74 -4.87 -12.81
N PRO A 139 13.67 -4.80 -11.84
CA PRO A 139 14.21 -3.52 -11.39
C PRO A 139 14.85 -2.76 -12.57
N PRO A 140 14.58 -1.46 -12.74
CA PRO A 140 15.11 -0.69 -13.86
C PRO A 140 16.63 -0.54 -13.73
N THR A 141 17.36 -0.64 -14.83
CA THR A 141 18.78 -0.23 -14.85
C THR A 141 18.91 1.28 -14.61
N VAL A 142 20.11 1.75 -14.20
CA VAL A 142 20.37 3.18 -13.98
C VAL A 142 20.02 4.03 -15.22
N SER A 143 20.28 3.50 -16.42
CA SER A 143 19.90 4.13 -17.70
C SER A 143 18.38 4.20 -17.93
N GLN A 144 17.61 3.24 -17.41
CA GLN A 144 16.15 3.16 -17.61
C GLN A 144 15.35 4.01 -16.61
N LEU A 145 15.97 4.50 -15.53
CA LEU A 145 15.34 5.39 -14.54
C LEU A 145 14.72 6.66 -15.15
N GLN A 146 15.03 6.98 -16.41
CA GLN A 146 14.50 8.13 -17.12
C GLN A 146 13.21 7.87 -17.92
N ARG A 147 12.84 6.61 -18.17
CA ARG A 147 11.68 6.25 -19.00
C ARG A 147 10.98 5.02 -18.43
N MET A 148 10.27 5.24 -17.33
CA MET A 148 9.47 4.21 -16.69
C MET A 148 8.01 4.39 -17.02
N GLU A 149 7.33 3.27 -17.30
CA GLU A 149 5.87 3.23 -17.33
C GLU A 149 5.32 3.52 -15.92
N PRO A 150 4.08 4.04 -15.81
CA PRO A 150 3.40 4.22 -14.53
C PRO A 150 2.89 2.88 -13.99
N LYS A 151 3.73 1.83 -14.03
CA LYS A 151 3.45 0.46 -13.61
C LYS A 151 4.67 -0.10 -12.90
N GLN A 152 4.43 -0.78 -11.79
CA GLN A 152 5.46 -1.52 -11.09
C GLN A 152 4.83 -2.74 -10.41
N MET A 153 5.64 -3.78 -10.28
CA MET A 153 5.26 -5.00 -9.61
C MET A 153 6.36 -5.36 -8.63
N PHE A 154 5.99 -5.86 -7.46
CA PHE A 154 6.95 -6.30 -6.47
C PHE A 154 6.33 -7.34 -5.57
N TRP A 155 7.15 -8.31 -5.17
CA TRP A 155 6.77 -9.28 -4.16
C TRP A 155 6.88 -8.65 -2.79
N VAL A 156 5.86 -8.88 -1.96
CA VAL A 156 5.77 -8.38 -0.60
C VAL A 156 5.38 -9.48 0.37
N ARG A 157 5.92 -9.40 1.58
CA ARG A 157 5.42 -10.15 2.74
C ARG A 157 5.77 -9.44 4.04
N ALA A 158 5.05 -9.74 5.10
CA ALA A 158 5.41 -9.35 6.45
C ALA A 158 6.69 -10.09 6.89
N ARG A 159 7.54 -9.40 7.67
CA ARG A 159 8.63 -10.07 8.40
C ARG A 159 8.06 -10.78 9.62
N GLY A 160 8.43 -12.05 9.79
CA GLY A 160 7.99 -12.88 10.90
C GLY A 160 6.64 -13.57 10.67
N PHE A 161 6.23 -14.37 11.65
CA PHE A 161 5.02 -15.19 11.60
C PHE A 161 3.84 -14.47 12.26
N ILE A 162 2.72 -14.35 11.55
CA ILE A 162 1.50 -13.71 12.07
C ILE A 162 0.55 -14.75 12.70
N GLY A 163 0.53 -15.97 12.16
CA GLY A 163 -0.38 -17.04 12.61
C GLY A 163 -1.53 -17.30 11.64
N GLU A 164 -1.90 -18.58 11.48
CA GLU A 164 -2.78 -19.02 10.38
C GLU A 164 -4.26 -18.64 10.58
N GLY A 165 -4.69 -18.46 11.84
CA GLY A 165 -6.08 -18.21 12.20
C GLY A 165 -6.47 -16.73 12.30
N ASP A 166 -5.52 -15.79 12.25
CA ASP A 166 -5.80 -14.38 12.45
C ASP A 166 -5.90 -13.61 11.13
N ILE A 167 -6.97 -13.89 10.37
CA ILE A 167 -7.25 -13.18 9.12
C ILE A 167 -7.37 -11.67 9.34
N LYS A 168 -7.79 -11.22 10.53
CA LYS A 168 -7.97 -9.79 10.82
C LYS A 168 -6.60 -9.12 10.83
N MET A 169 -5.62 -9.72 11.51
CA MET A 169 -4.25 -9.23 11.51
C MET A 169 -3.64 -9.26 10.11
N HIS A 170 -3.87 -10.32 9.31
CA HIS A 170 -3.45 -10.34 7.91
C HIS A 170 -4.07 -9.22 7.08
N CYS A 171 -5.37 -8.92 7.25
CA CYS A 171 -6.04 -7.80 6.58
C CYS A 171 -5.45 -6.44 7.03
N CYS A 172 -5.09 -6.28 8.31
CA CYS A 172 -4.39 -5.09 8.81
C CYS A 172 -3.01 -4.91 8.20
N VAL A 173 -2.24 -5.99 8.11
CA VAL A 173 -0.90 -5.95 7.52
C VAL A 173 -0.96 -5.71 6.01
N ALA A 174 -1.92 -6.30 5.30
CA ALA A 174 -2.18 -5.97 3.89
C ALA A 174 -2.53 -4.49 3.72
N ALA A 175 -3.31 -3.91 4.64
CA ALA A 175 -3.62 -2.48 4.60
C ALA A 175 -2.41 -1.58 4.91
N TYR A 176 -1.44 -2.08 5.68
CA TYR A 176 -0.16 -1.42 5.86
C TYR A 176 0.69 -1.50 4.58
N ILE A 177 0.78 -2.68 3.98
CA ILE A 177 1.50 -2.96 2.73
C ILE A 177 0.91 -2.14 1.57
N SER A 178 -0.42 -2.05 1.47
CA SER A 178 -1.08 -1.41 0.32
C SER A 178 -0.78 0.08 0.20
N ASP A 179 -0.49 0.76 1.32
CA ASP A 179 -0.09 2.18 1.35
C ASP A 179 1.43 2.35 1.18
N TYR A 180 2.21 1.27 1.20
CA TYR A 180 3.65 1.31 1.03
C TYR A 180 4.02 1.40 -0.46
N ALA A 181 4.80 2.42 -0.83
CA ALA A 181 5.26 2.69 -2.20
C ALA A 181 4.16 2.86 -3.27
N PHE A 182 2.88 2.90 -2.90
CA PHE A 182 1.75 2.83 -3.83
C PHE A 182 1.57 4.10 -4.67
N LEU A 183 1.38 5.26 -4.03
CA LEU A 183 1.27 6.56 -4.72
C LEU A 183 2.51 6.91 -5.54
N GLY A 184 3.67 6.36 -5.16
CA GLY A 184 4.92 6.51 -5.90
C GLY A 184 4.85 6.01 -7.35
N THR A 185 3.93 5.08 -7.65
CA THR A 185 3.71 4.55 -9.00
C THR A 185 3.37 5.66 -10.00
N ALA A 186 2.56 6.65 -9.60
CA ALA A 186 2.19 7.79 -10.45
C ALA A 186 3.37 8.72 -10.77
N LEU A 187 4.47 8.62 -10.01
CA LEU A 187 5.66 9.42 -10.22
C LEU A 187 6.66 8.78 -11.18
N LEU A 188 6.60 7.45 -11.40
CA LEU A 188 7.63 6.72 -12.17
C LEU A 188 7.96 7.38 -13.53
N PRO A 189 6.99 7.82 -14.36
CA PRO A 189 7.29 8.47 -15.64
C PRO A 189 7.93 9.87 -15.52
N HIS A 190 7.86 10.47 -14.33
CA HIS A 190 8.14 11.89 -14.10
C HIS A 190 9.36 12.12 -13.20
N GLN A 191 9.84 11.10 -12.48
CA GLN A 191 10.88 11.21 -11.47
C GLN A 191 12.20 11.76 -12.03
N TRP A 192 12.52 11.53 -13.30
CA TRP A 192 13.76 12.03 -13.89
C TRP A 192 13.77 13.54 -14.10
N LYS A 193 12.61 14.12 -14.46
CA LYS A 193 12.43 15.55 -14.79
C LYS A 193 12.06 16.39 -13.59
N TYR A 194 11.38 15.81 -12.62
CA TYR A 194 10.76 16.54 -11.52
C TYR A 194 11.25 16.08 -10.15
N LYS A 195 11.32 17.01 -9.20
CA LYS A 195 11.55 16.73 -7.78
C LYS A 195 10.23 16.89 -7.04
N VAL A 196 9.85 15.89 -6.27
CA VAL A 196 8.68 15.97 -5.40
C VAL A 196 8.94 17.01 -4.32
N HIS A 197 8.09 18.03 -4.29
CA HIS A 197 8.11 19.09 -3.28
C HIS A 197 7.12 18.78 -2.16
N PHE A 198 5.96 18.24 -2.50
CA PHE A 198 4.95 17.83 -1.53
C PHE A 198 4.16 16.66 -2.08
N MET A 199 3.97 15.63 -1.25
CA MET A 199 3.18 14.46 -1.59
C MET A 199 2.41 13.97 -0.36
N ALA A 200 1.11 13.69 -0.54
CA ALA A 200 0.25 13.19 0.52
C ALA A 200 -0.92 12.40 -0.07
N SER A 201 -1.24 11.26 0.53
CA SER A 201 -2.47 10.53 0.20
C SER A 201 -3.71 11.34 0.60
N LEU A 202 -4.71 11.39 -0.27
CA LEU A 202 -6.01 12.02 -0.04
C LEU A 202 -7.01 10.99 0.47
N ASP A 203 -7.07 9.86 -0.20
CA ASP A 203 -7.91 8.73 0.17
C ASP A 203 -7.16 7.41 -0.02
N HIS A 204 -7.82 6.31 0.31
CA HIS A 204 -7.46 4.98 -0.16
C HIS A 204 -8.68 4.09 0.05
N SER A 205 -8.84 3.10 -0.81
CA SER A 205 -9.86 2.08 -0.70
C SER A 205 -9.27 0.71 -0.93
N MET A 206 -9.75 -0.28 -0.20
CA MET A 206 -9.38 -1.68 -0.37
C MET A 206 -10.64 -2.54 -0.46
N TRP A 207 -10.59 -3.59 -1.27
CA TRP A 207 -11.61 -4.62 -1.38
C TRP A 207 -10.93 -5.96 -1.19
N PHE A 208 -11.41 -6.76 -0.24
CA PHE A 208 -10.83 -8.07 0.08
C PHE A 208 -11.74 -9.16 -0.48
N HIS A 209 -11.19 -9.98 -1.35
CA HIS A 209 -11.96 -10.92 -2.19
C HIS A 209 -11.79 -12.37 -1.75
N ALA A 210 -10.62 -12.72 -1.24
CA ALA A 210 -10.29 -14.08 -0.82
C ALA A 210 -9.42 -14.08 0.44
N PRO A 211 -9.43 -15.17 1.24
CA PRO A 211 -8.46 -15.34 2.32
C PRO A 211 -7.02 -15.43 1.81
N PHE A 212 -6.10 -14.87 2.58
CA PHE A 212 -4.69 -14.84 2.28
C PHE A 212 -3.87 -14.74 3.57
N ARG A 213 -2.56 -14.95 3.41
CA ARG A 213 -1.56 -14.82 4.47
C ARG A 213 -0.59 -13.71 4.10
N ALA A 214 -0.62 -12.62 4.85
CA ALA A 214 0.27 -11.49 4.64
C ALA A 214 1.75 -11.78 5.00
N ASP A 215 2.02 -12.87 5.72
CA ASP A 215 3.37 -13.38 6.00
C ASP A 215 3.87 -14.37 4.93
N HIS A 216 3.04 -14.70 3.94
CA HIS A 216 3.46 -15.38 2.71
C HIS A 216 3.76 -14.34 1.62
N TRP A 217 4.55 -14.73 0.63
CA TRP A 217 4.78 -13.88 -0.53
C TRP A 217 3.48 -13.59 -1.28
N MET A 218 3.24 -12.32 -1.53
CA MET A 218 2.15 -11.83 -2.36
C MET A 218 2.73 -10.93 -3.44
N LEU A 219 2.25 -11.04 -4.68
CA LEU A 219 2.63 -10.11 -5.73
C LEU A 219 1.76 -8.87 -5.58
N TYR A 220 2.39 -7.71 -5.38
CA TYR A 220 1.71 -6.44 -5.44
C TYR A 220 1.90 -5.82 -6.82
N GLU A 221 0.85 -5.84 -7.63
CA GLU A 221 0.77 -5.16 -8.92
C GLU A 221 0.20 -3.76 -8.72
N CYS A 222 0.93 -2.73 -9.15
CA CYS A 222 0.54 -1.34 -9.02
C CYS A 222 0.59 -0.64 -10.39
N GLU A 223 -0.44 0.14 -10.71
CA GLU A 223 -0.49 0.98 -11.91
C GLU A 223 -1.11 2.35 -11.62
N SER A 224 -0.70 3.37 -12.36
CA SER A 224 -1.28 4.71 -12.31
C SER A 224 -1.94 5.03 -13.65
N PRO A 225 -3.26 4.88 -13.78
CA PRO A 225 -3.98 5.20 -15.02
C PRO A 225 -3.99 6.70 -15.34
N TRP A 226 -3.78 7.58 -14.35
CA TRP A 226 -3.88 9.02 -14.53
C TRP A 226 -3.08 9.82 -13.50
N ALA A 227 -2.42 10.89 -13.96
CA ALA A 227 -1.85 11.92 -13.12
C ALA A 227 -2.01 13.30 -13.78
N GLY A 228 -2.44 14.29 -13.01
CA GLY A 228 -2.75 15.62 -13.50
C GLY A 228 -3.31 16.53 -12.40
N GLY A 229 -3.32 17.85 -12.63
CA GLY A 229 -3.90 18.79 -11.66
C GLY A 229 -3.30 18.72 -10.26
N SER A 230 -1.99 18.42 -10.17
CA SER A 230 -1.27 18.13 -8.91
C SER A 230 -1.81 16.93 -8.11
N ARG A 231 -2.38 15.94 -8.79
CA ARG A 231 -2.86 14.67 -8.22
C ARG A 231 -2.39 13.48 -9.05
N GLY A 232 -2.42 12.30 -8.44
CA GLY A 232 -2.21 11.03 -9.11
C GLY A 232 -3.17 9.98 -8.57
N LEU A 233 -3.76 9.18 -9.47
CA LEU A 233 -4.60 8.04 -9.15
C LEU A 233 -3.80 6.76 -9.37
N VAL A 234 -3.82 5.86 -8.39
CA VAL A 234 -3.17 4.55 -8.44
C VAL A 234 -4.17 3.44 -8.14
N HIS A 235 -4.01 2.32 -8.85
CA HIS A 235 -4.73 1.07 -8.64
C HIS A 235 -3.75 -0.04 -8.30
N GLY A 236 -4.15 -0.90 -7.37
CA GLY A 236 -3.32 -1.96 -6.82
C GLY A 236 -4.06 -3.30 -6.80
N ARG A 237 -3.33 -4.40 -6.98
CA ARG A 237 -3.83 -5.77 -6.85
C ARG A 237 -2.81 -6.62 -6.09
N LEU A 238 -3.23 -7.21 -4.98
CA LEU A 238 -2.42 -8.15 -4.22
C LEU A 238 -2.85 -9.58 -4.57
N TRP A 239 -1.92 -10.32 -5.15
CA TRP A 239 -2.11 -11.68 -5.62
C TRP A 239 -1.40 -12.66 -4.69
N ARG A 240 -2.03 -13.79 -4.40
CA ARG A 240 -1.34 -14.95 -3.81
C ARG A 240 -0.43 -15.60 -4.87
N GLN A 241 0.59 -16.31 -4.41
CA GLN A 241 1.50 -17.06 -5.30
C GLN A 241 0.79 -18.07 -6.22
N ASP A 242 -0.37 -18.58 -5.82
CA ASP A 242 -1.17 -19.51 -6.61
C ASP A 242 -2.12 -18.83 -7.63
N GLY A 243 -1.99 -17.51 -7.83
CA GLY A 243 -2.76 -16.78 -8.84
C GLY A 243 -4.08 -16.20 -8.35
N VAL A 244 -4.48 -16.43 -7.10
CA VAL A 244 -5.74 -15.90 -6.55
C VAL A 244 -5.61 -14.39 -6.25
N LEU A 245 -6.55 -13.60 -6.76
CA LEU A 245 -6.63 -12.17 -6.45
C LEU A 245 -7.20 -11.98 -5.04
N ALA A 246 -6.34 -11.67 -4.07
CA ALA A 246 -6.75 -11.56 -2.68
C ALA A 246 -7.34 -10.18 -2.35
N VAL A 247 -6.72 -9.11 -2.85
CA VAL A 247 -7.11 -7.73 -2.53
C VAL A 247 -6.97 -6.81 -3.75
N SER A 248 -7.94 -5.92 -3.94
CA SER A 248 -7.81 -4.76 -4.85
C SER A 248 -7.70 -3.47 -4.04
N CYS A 249 -6.92 -2.51 -4.54
CA CYS A 249 -6.70 -1.22 -3.90
C CYS A 249 -6.86 -0.07 -4.90
N ALA A 250 -7.28 1.09 -4.42
CA ALA A 250 -7.29 2.35 -5.18
C ALA A 250 -6.94 3.52 -4.25
N GLN A 251 -6.17 4.48 -4.73
CA GLN A 251 -5.81 5.67 -3.96
C GLN A 251 -5.57 6.88 -4.87
N GLU A 252 -6.10 8.02 -4.49
CA GLU A 252 -5.68 9.32 -5.01
C GLU A 252 -4.78 10.03 -3.99
N GLY A 253 -3.79 10.76 -4.49
CA GLY A 253 -2.93 11.59 -3.66
C GLY A 253 -2.57 12.91 -4.33
N VAL A 254 -2.26 13.91 -3.50
CA VAL A 254 -1.65 15.16 -3.96
C VAL A 254 -0.20 14.87 -4.33
N ILE A 255 0.20 15.31 -5.51
CA ILE A 255 1.57 15.25 -6.02
C ILE A 255 1.92 16.64 -6.54
N ARG A 256 2.75 17.37 -5.79
CA ARG A 256 3.27 18.68 -6.20
C ARG A 256 4.77 18.55 -6.42
N VAL A 257 5.20 18.99 -7.58
CA VAL A 257 6.58 18.86 -8.02
C VAL A 257 7.16 20.20 -8.43
N LYS A 258 8.49 20.28 -8.42
CA LYS A 258 9.27 21.36 -9.03
C LYS A 258 10.13 20.79 -10.14
N PRO A 259 10.38 21.52 -11.24
CA PRO A 259 11.38 21.12 -12.22
C PRO A 259 12.72 20.86 -11.51
N ARG A 260 13.41 19.80 -11.91
CA ARG A 260 14.83 19.68 -11.59
C ARG A 260 15.53 20.69 -12.49
N VAL A 261 16.06 21.76 -11.92
CA VAL A 261 16.79 22.78 -12.68
C VAL A 261 17.94 22.09 -13.42
N SER A 262 17.96 22.19 -14.76
CA SER A 262 19.17 21.90 -15.52
C SER A 262 20.02 23.15 -15.47
N GLU A 263 21.05 23.18 -14.64
CA GLU A 263 22.17 24.09 -14.91
C GLU A 263 22.85 23.59 -16.18
N SER A 264 22.41 24.13 -17.32
CA SER A 264 23.20 24.17 -18.54
C SER A 264 22.67 25.31 -19.41
N LYS A 265 23.15 26.52 -19.11
CA LYS A 265 23.39 27.55 -20.11
C LYS A 265 24.77 28.13 -19.83
N LEU A 266 25.78 27.43 -20.36
CA LEU A 266 26.90 28.11 -21.02
C LEU A 266 26.35 28.85 -22.24
#